data_AF-A0A662CMH8-F1
#
_entry.id   AF-A0A662CMH8-F1
#
_cell.length_a   1.000
_cell.length_b   1.000
_cell.length_c   1.000
_cell.angle_alpha   90.00
_cell.angle_beta   90.00
_cell.angle_gamma   90.00
#
_symmetry.space_group_name_H-M   'P 1'
#
loop_
_entity.id
_entity.type
_entity.pdbx_description
1 polymer ?
#
loop_
_entity_poly.entity_id
_entity_poly.type
_entity_poly.pdbx_seq_one_letter_code
_entity_poly.pdbx_strand_id
1 'polypeptide(L)' 'MQERVMVERRRSERAASSVRVKAVPVEVYSRIVGYYRPVQNWNDGKKEEFKDRKYVKL' A
#
# COMPACT_ATOMS: atom_id res chain seq x y z
N MET A 1 12.43 -5.57 -39.26
CA MET A 1 11.21 -4.71 -39.36
C MET A 1 9.96 -5.40 -38.79
N GLN A 2 9.76 -6.71 -39.04
CA GLN A 2 8.58 -7.46 -38.56
C GLN A 2 8.54 -7.72 -37.04
N GLU A 3 9.69 -7.85 -36.36
CA GLU A 3 9.72 -8.06 -34.89
C GLU A 3 9.19 -6.88 -34.08
N ARG A 4 9.42 -5.63 -34.52
CA ARG A 4 8.95 -4.44 -33.80
C ARG A 4 7.42 -4.36 -33.78
N VAL A 5 6.79 -4.71 -34.91
CA VAL A 5 5.33 -4.75 -35.07
C VAL A 5 4.70 -5.81 -34.15
N MET A 6 5.34 -6.99 -33.98
CA MET A 6 4.86 -8.01 -33.03
C MET A 6 5.00 -7.58 -31.57
N VAL A 7 6.08 -6.88 -31.20
CA VAL A 7 6.28 -6.37 -29.84
C VAL A 7 5.29 -5.26 -29.51
N GLU A 8 5.03 -4.35 -30.44
CA GLU A 8 4.04 -3.29 -30.28
C GLU A 8 2.61 -3.84 -30.16
N ARG A 9 2.27 -4.86 -30.97
CA ARG A 9 0.99 -5.56 -30.89
C ARG A 9 0.81 -6.32 -29.57
N ARG A 10 1.85 -7.01 -29.08
CA ARG A 10 1.83 -7.64 -27.74
C ARG A 10 1.68 -6.62 -26.62
N ARG A 11 2.28 -5.44 -26.76
CA ARG A 11 2.14 -4.33 -25.78
C ARG A 11 0.72 -3.77 -25.79
N SER A 12 0.09 -3.62 -26.97
CA SER A 12 -1.30 -3.16 -27.07
C SER A 12 -2.30 -4.18 -26.51
N GLU A 13 -2.08 -5.47 -26.72
CA GLU A 13 -2.95 -6.53 -26.20
C GLU A 13 -2.87 -6.67 -24.68
N ARG A 14 -1.68 -6.52 -24.07
CA ARG A 14 -1.52 -6.52 -22.60
C ARG A 14 -2.13 -5.30 -21.92
N ALA A 15 -2.14 -4.15 -22.58
CA ALA A 15 -2.79 -2.94 -22.05
C ALA A 15 -4.33 -3.07 -22.05
N ALA A 16 -4.89 -3.90 -22.94
CA ALA A 16 -6.33 -4.10 -23.07
C ALA A 16 -6.94 -5.07 -22.03
N SER A 17 -6.14 -5.93 -21.38
CA SER A 17 -6.62 -6.91 -20.40
C SER A 17 -6.55 -6.41 -18.95
N SER A 18 -6.92 -5.16 -18.70
CA SER A 18 -6.98 -4.63 -17.32
C SER A 18 -8.26 -5.13 -16.63
N VAL A 19 -8.11 -6.11 -15.75
CA VAL A 19 -9.21 -6.63 -14.92
C VAL A 19 -9.60 -5.56 -13.90
N ARG A 20 -10.88 -5.16 -13.87
CA ARG A 20 -11.40 -4.26 -12.85
C ARG A 20 -11.51 -5.00 -11.52
N VAL A 21 -10.57 -4.76 -10.61
CA VAL A 21 -10.59 -5.29 -9.24
C VAL A 21 -11.19 -4.26 -8.29
N LYS A 22 -12.14 -4.67 -7.44
CA LYS A 22 -12.68 -3.83 -6.36
C LYS A 22 -11.64 -3.76 -5.24
N ALA A 23 -10.90 -2.65 -5.16
CA ALA A 23 -10.02 -2.39 -4.03
C ALA A 23 -10.84 -1.97 -2.81
N VAL A 24 -10.69 -2.68 -1.70
CA VAL A 24 -11.32 -2.33 -0.40
C VAL A 24 -10.20 -1.88 0.54
N PRO A 25 -10.32 -0.70 1.18
CA PRO A 25 -9.32 -0.25 2.15
C PRO A 25 -9.32 -1.18 3.38
N VAL A 26 -8.13 -1.49 3.87
CA VAL A 26 -7.96 -2.34 5.06
C VAL A 26 -7.70 -1.46 6.28
N GLU A 27 -8.25 -1.85 7.43
CA GLU A 27 -7.95 -1.20 8.70
C GLU A 27 -6.55 -1.58 9.18
N VAL A 28 -5.72 -0.58 9.45
CA VAL A 28 -4.36 -0.77 9.96
C VAL A 28 -4.40 -0.67 11.48
N TYR A 29 -3.93 -1.71 12.17
CA TYR A 29 -3.79 -1.75 13.62
C TYR A 29 -2.33 -1.59 14.04
N SER A 30 -2.10 -0.87 15.14
CA SER A 30 -0.77 -0.71 15.72
C SER A 30 -0.81 -0.77 17.24
N ARG A 31 0.31 -1.19 17.85
CA ARG A 31 0.46 -1.39 19.29
C ARG A 31 0.87 -0.09 19.98
N ILE A 32 0.03 0.39 20.91
CA ILE A 32 0.27 1.67 21.61
C ILE A 32 0.89 1.44 23.00
N VAL A 33 0.08 1.08 24.01
CA VAL A 33 0.50 0.82 25.40
C VAL A 33 -0.09 -0.52 25.84
N GLY A 34 0.45 -1.61 25.32
CA GLY A 34 0.04 -2.97 25.70
C GLY A 34 -1.08 -3.60 24.89
N TYR A 35 -1.85 -2.84 24.09
CA TYR A 35 -2.91 -3.37 23.21
C TYR A 35 -2.89 -2.76 21.80
N TYR A 36 -3.63 -3.39 20.88
CA TYR A 36 -3.79 -2.94 19.49
C TYR A 36 -4.97 -1.98 19.34
N ARG A 37 -4.77 -0.86 18.65
CA ARG A 37 -5.81 0.14 18.34
C ARG A 37 -5.74 0.50 16.85
N PRO A 38 -6.88 0.69 16.17
CA PRO A 38 -6.88 1.11 14.77
C PRO A 38 -6.21 2.49 14.64
N VAL A 39 -5.29 2.61 13.70
CA VAL A 39 -4.48 3.81 13.46
C VAL A 39 -5.35 5.00 13.05
N GLN A 40 -6.48 4.73 12.39
CA GLN A 40 -7.45 5.75 11.99
C GLN A 40 -8.06 6.49 13.19
N ASN A 41 -8.12 5.87 14.38
CA ASN A 41 -8.69 6.49 15.59
C ASN A 41 -7.64 7.20 16.47
N TRP A 42 -6.41 7.38 15.99
CA TRP A 42 -5.37 8.06 16.76
C TRP A 42 -5.63 9.57 16.81
N ASN A 43 -5.55 10.14 18.01
CA ASN A 43 -5.52 11.59 18.18
C ASN A 43 -4.13 12.14 17.83
N ASP A 44 -4.01 13.45 17.67
CA ASP A 44 -2.77 14.07 17.18
C ASP A 44 -1.59 13.86 18.14
N GLY A 45 -1.83 13.90 19.45
CA GLY A 45 -0.79 13.59 20.46
C GLY A 45 -0.23 12.17 20.31
N LYS A 46 -1.08 11.15 20.11
CA LYS A 46 -0.61 9.77 19.92
C LYS A 46 0.15 9.58 18.61
N LYS A 47 -0.19 10.34 17.55
CA LYS A 47 0.57 10.34 16.30
C LYS A 47 1.95 10.96 16.50
N GLU A 48 2.05 12.04 17.28
CA GLU A 48 3.33 12.68 17.61
C GLU A 48 4.19 11.78 18.49
N GLU A 49 3.64 11.25 19.59
CA GLU A 49 4.31 10.28 20.46
C GLU A 49 4.84 9.06 19.67
N PHE A 50 4.13 8.61 18.63
CA PHE A 50 4.58 7.50 17.79
C PHE A 50 5.76 7.89 16.89
N LYS A 51 5.82 9.13 16.39
CA LYS A 51 6.95 9.62 15.57
C LYS A 51 8.24 9.72 16.39
N ASP A 52 8.12 10.05 17.67
CA ASP A 52 9.26 10.15 18.59
C ASP A 52 9.79 8.79 19.06
N ARG A 53 9.11 7.69 18.76
CA ARG A 53 9.55 6.34 19.13
C ARG A 53 10.84 5.98 18.41
N LYS A 54 11.83 5.52 19.18
CA LYS A 54 13.09 5.00 18.65
C LYS A 54 13.00 3.49 18.45
N TYR A 55 13.29 3.04 17.23
CA TYR A 55 13.38 1.62 16.90
C TYR A 55 14.79 1.12 17.20
N VAL A 56 14.87 -0.06 17.83
CA VAL A 56 16.14 -0.77 17.95
C VAL A 56 16.40 -1.47 16.62
N LYS A 57 17.55 -1.21 16.01
CA LYS A 57 18.04 -2.01 14.89
C LYS A 57 18.59 -3.31 15.47
N LEU A 58 18.06 -4.44 15.00
CA LEU A 58 18.56 -5.77 15.33
C LEU A 58 19.73 -6.13 14.40
#